data_AF-C8X8I3-F1
#
_entry.id   AF-C8X8I3-F1
#
_cell.length_a   1.000
_cell.length_b   1.000
_cell.length_c   1.000
_cell.angle_alpha   90.00
_cell.angle_beta   90.00
_cell.angle_gamma   90.00
#
_symmetry.space_group_name_H-M   'P 1'
#
loop_
_entity.id
_entity.type
_entity.pdbx_description
1 polymer ?
#
loop_
_entity_poly.entity_id
_entity_poly.type
_entity_poly.pdbx_seq_one_letter_code
_entity_poly.pdbx_strand_id
1 'polypeptide(L)'
;MRGSWHAAGDRSEASERAQDRRRTTCAYALGRSGAAGTSGIVRGHPCPRDDPDFCSRGWTGLPGEGVVGRSACSACSNDRGPEPRLRSGCIPASSSGLDGPSDDVAAPNLRGCVCAILEGEFMTAIHRLAMAPLTSKSARRWRSVDLLEASRRVVSGVIGVGAALPLTRFAGALGFPVVEWRWESLAIRSNQAFECLLNPVQVRDVLADPAWSMSCPPALSVVGFIGVAPLRESRAELAGLRSMGRTVALTPGRSAIPPLTLADFDLQGTAVVSVEDEVVILVGGDPGVRKGTEMSIVWQRFYEEQLFDWAMRTDSLPALSALPHPMHQGNSGSSI
;
A
#
# COMPACT_ATOMS: atom_id res chain seq x y z
N MET A 1 -45.91 -22.40 34.96
CA MET A 1 -46.80 -23.40 34.33
C MET A 1 -46.67 -23.22 32.81
N ARG A 2 -45.79 -24.01 32.19
CA ARG A 2 -46.07 -25.14 31.28
C ARG A 2 -46.63 -24.71 29.91
N GLY A 3 -45.83 -24.99 28.88
CA GLY A 3 -46.21 -24.95 27.47
C GLY A 3 -45.05 -25.37 26.58
N SER A 4 -44.59 -26.61 26.74
CA SER A 4 -43.57 -27.26 25.90
C SER A 4 -44.18 -27.70 24.58
N TRP A 5 -43.46 -27.49 23.47
CA TRP A 5 -43.71 -28.14 22.19
C TRP A 5 -42.40 -28.77 21.70
N HIS A 6 -42.35 -30.11 21.74
CA HIS A 6 -41.46 -30.92 20.94
C HIS A 6 -42.15 -31.28 19.62
N ALA A 7 -41.43 -31.21 18.51
CA ALA A 7 -41.62 -32.12 17.39
C ALA A 7 -40.29 -32.30 16.67
N ALA A 8 -39.75 -33.51 16.78
CA ALA A 8 -38.69 -34.03 15.93
C ALA A 8 -39.30 -34.47 14.59
N GLY A 9 -38.54 -34.30 13.51
CA GLY A 9 -38.85 -34.81 12.18
C GLY A 9 -37.54 -35.07 11.45
N ASP A 10 -37.23 -36.34 11.29
CA ASP A 10 -36.00 -36.91 10.75
C ASP A 10 -36.26 -37.44 9.32
N ARG A 11 -35.19 -37.66 8.55
CA ARG A 11 -35.07 -38.34 7.23
C ARG A 11 -35.41 -37.55 5.95
N SER A 12 -34.44 -37.47 5.04
CA SER A 12 -34.26 -38.48 3.97
C SER A 12 -33.41 -37.92 2.82
N GLU A 13 -32.34 -38.64 2.51
CA GLU A 13 -31.54 -38.53 1.28
C GLU A 13 -32.35 -38.90 0.03
N ALA A 14 -31.94 -38.37 -1.13
CA ALA A 14 -31.93 -38.98 -2.48
C ALA A 14 -31.96 -37.84 -3.54
N SER A 15 -30.86 -37.58 -4.25
CA SER A 15 -30.46 -38.20 -5.53
C SER A 15 -31.03 -37.49 -6.76
N GLU A 16 -30.24 -36.61 -7.38
CA GLU A 16 -30.36 -36.31 -8.82
C GLU A 16 -29.02 -35.73 -9.33
N ARG A 17 -28.12 -36.56 -9.88
CA ARG A 17 -27.99 -36.98 -11.29
C ARG A 17 -27.60 -35.87 -12.28
N ALA A 18 -26.60 -36.26 -13.08
CA ALA A 18 -26.33 -35.86 -14.45
C ALA A 18 -25.46 -34.60 -14.68
N GLN A 19 -24.16 -34.82 -14.46
CA GLN A 19 -23.07 -34.04 -15.03
C GLN A 19 -22.64 -34.72 -16.35
N ASP A 20 -23.24 -34.35 -17.48
CA ASP A 20 -22.69 -34.61 -18.81
C ASP A 20 -23.36 -33.70 -19.86
N ARG A 21 -22.57 -32.82 -20.48
CA ARG A 21 -22.58 -32.59 -21.94
C ARG A 21 -21.49 -31.62 -22.35
N ARG A 22 -20.50 -32.18 -23.04
CA ARG A 22 -19.53 -31.50 -23.90
C ARG A 22 -20.20 -31.00 -25.20
N ARG A 23 -19.45 -30.11 -25.87
CA ARG A 23 -19.53 -29.65 -27.28
C ARG A 23 -20.49 -28.47 -27.49
N THR A 24 -20.15 -27.42 -28.26
CA THR A 24 -19.60 -27.51 -29.63
C THR A 24 -18.96 -26.18 -30.10
N THR A 25 -17.84 -26.31 -30.82
CA THR A 25 -17.37 -25.59 -32.06
C THR A 25 -17.21 -24.08 -32.19
N CYS A 26 -16.03 -23.74 -32.72
CA CYS A 26 -15.66 -22.58 -33.53
C CYS A 26 -16.64 -22.26 -34.68
N ALA A 27 -16.73 -20.98 -35.03
CA ALA A 27 -16.99 -20.54 -36.40
C ALA A 27 -16.14 -19.30 -36.71
N TYR A 28 -15.18 -19.48 -37.61
CA TYR A 28 -14.62 -18.43 -38.45
C TYR A 28 -15.66 -18.10 -39.53
N ALA A 29 -15.89 -16.81 -39.79
CA ALA A 29 -16.52 -16.36 -41.03
C ALA A 29 -15.82 -15.08 -41.52
N LEU A 30 -15.08 -15.24 -42.62
CA LEU A 30 -14.67 -14.18 -43.53
C LEU A 30 -15.77 -13.98 -44.57
N GLY A 31 -16.03 -12.73 -44.99
CA GLY A 31 -16.45 -12.47 -46.36
C GLY A 31 -17.57 -11.45 -46.62
N ARG A 32 -17.15 -10.21 -46.91
CA ARG A 32 -17.54 -9.32 -48.04
C ARG A 32 -18.91 -8.62 -48.11
N SER A 33 -18.79 -7.28 -48.16
CA SER A 33 -19.10 -6.37 -49.30
C SER A 33 -20.41 -5.57 -49.31
N GLY A 34 -20.24 -4.25 -49.43
CA GLY A 34 -21.19 -3.25 -49.95
C GLY A 34 -21.65 -2.23 -48.91
N ALA A 35 -21.71 -0.92 -49.12
CA ALA A 35 -21.20 0.03 -50.11
C ALA A 35 -21.49 1.44 -49.53
N ALA A 36 -20.69 2.42 -49.96
CA ALA A 36 -20.94 3.87 -49.95
C ALA A 36 -21.03 4.61 -48.60
N GLY A 37 -20.05 5.48 -48.33
CA GLY A 37 -20.15 6.48 -47.25
C GLY A 37 -18.86 7.23 -46.94
N THR A 38 -18.56 8.25 -47.74
CA THR A 38 -17.74 9.45 -47.43
C THR A 38 -16.31 9.28 -46.89
N SER A 39 -15.38 9.67 -47.75
CA SER A 39 -13.94 9.90 -47.54
C SER A 39 -13.59 10.76 -46.32
N GLY A 40 -12.64 10.24 -45.54
CA GLY A 40 -11.82 10.97 -44.56
C GLY A 40 -10.52 10.21 -44.33
N ILE A 41 -9.70 10.06 -45.37
CA ILE A 41 -8.39 9.38 -45.31
C ILE A 41 -7.41 10.32 -44.61
N VAL A 42 -7.14 10.09 -43.34
CA VAL A 42 -5.91 10.56 -42.69
C VAL A 42 -4.81 9.59 -43.12
N ARG A 43 -3.91 10.05 -43.99
CA ARG A 43 -2.71 9.31 -44.39
C ARG A 43 -1.82 9.11 -43.16
N GLY A 44 -1.64 7.86 -42.75
CA GLY A 44 -0.57 7.47 -41.82
C GLY A 44 0.78 7.68 -42.49
N HIS A 45 1.68 8.39 -41.81
CA HIS A 45 3.09 8.43 -42.18
C HIS A 45 3.72 7.06 -41.85
N PRO A 46 4.50 6.46 -42.76
CA PRO A 46 5.28 5.26 -42.44
C PRO A 46 6.42 5.63 -41.48
N CYS A 47 6.58 4.83 -40.41
CA CYS A 47 7.79 4.85 -39.59
C CYS A 47 9.01 4.52 -40.46
N PRO A 48 10.09 5.34 -40.44
CA PRO A 48 11.37 4.89 -40.93
C PRO A 48 11.96 3.93 -39.88
N ARG A 49 12.10 2.66 -40.26
CA ARG A 49 13.13 1.81 -39.68
C ARG A 49 14.46 2.30 -40.25
N ASP A 50 15.45 2.43 -39.37
CA ASP A 50 16.86 2.76 -39.66
C ASP A 50 17.24 4.25 -39.64
N ASP A 51 17.07 4.91 -38.49
CA ASP A 51 17.81 6.14 -38.16
C ASP A 51 18.27 6.12 -36.68
N PRO A 52 19.57 5.90 -36.39
CA PRO A 52 20.10 5.87 -35.02
C PRO A 52 20.28 7.26 -34.38
N ASP A 53 20.03 8.37 -35.09
CA ASP A 53 20.23 9.73 -34.57
C ASP A 53 18.95 10.44 -34.10
N PHE A 54 17.82 9.73 -34.05
CA PHE A 54 16.56 10.30 -33.54
C PHE A 54 16.51 10.48 -32.00
N CYS A 55 17.47 9.90 -31.27
CA CYS A 55 17.52 9.96 -29.80
C CYS A 55 18.19 11.21 -29.20
N SER A 56 18.70 12.16 -30.01
CA SER A 56 19.53 13.26 -29.50
C SER A 56 18.93 14.67 -29.61
N ARG A 57 17.68 14.84 -30.06
CA ARG A 57 17.02 16.16 -30.10
C ARG A 57 16.05 16.36 -28.95
N GLY A 58 16.53 17.09 -27.94
CA GLY A 58 15.77 17.52 -26.78
C GLY A 58 14.57 18.39 -27.14
N TRP A 59 13.42 18.04 -26.58
CA TRP A 59 12.26 18.92 -26.49
C TRP A 59 12.50 19.97 -25.42
N THR A 60 12.29 21.24 -25.77
CA THR A 60 12.36 22.40 -24.86
C THR A 60 11.00 23.08 -24.76
N GLY A 61 10.61 23.42 -23.52
CA GLY A 61 9.43 24.23 -23.12
C GLY A 61 8.32 23.39 -22.47
N LEU A 62 7.80 23.65 -21.26
CA LEU A 62 7.81 24.76 -20.29
C LEU A 62 7.47 24.17 -18.87
N PRO A 63 7.49 24.95 -17.76
CA PRO A 63 8.10 24.52 -16.50
C PRO A 63 7.12 24.01 -15.43
N GLY A 64 7.67 23.22 -14.51
CA GLY A 64 7.13 23.07 -13.17
C GLY A 64 6.90 21.62 -12.78
N GLU A 65 7.98 20.89 -12.49
CA GLU A 65 8.02 19.82 -11.48
C GLU A 65 9.46 19.29 -11.39
N GLY A 66 9.94 19.11 -10.15
CA GLY A 66 11.32 18.75 -9.85
C GLY A 66 11.72 17.42 -10.50
N VAL A 67 12.77 17.47 -11.31
CA VAL A 67 13.36 16.30 -11.95
C VAL A 67 14.09 15.48 -10.89
N VAL A 68 13.52 14.32 -10.55
CA VAL A 68 14.24 13.23 -9.87
C VAL A 68 15.23 12.64 -10.88
N GLY A 69 16.52 12.80 -10.60
CA GLY A 69 17.61 12.30 -11.44
C GLY A 69 17.55 10.78 -11.58
N ARG A 70 17.49 10.29 -12.82
CA ARG A 70 17.72 8.89 -13.15
C ARG A 70 19.21 8.70 -13.44
N SER A 71 19.91 7.99 -12.57
CA SER A 71 21.22 7.41 -12.87
C SER A 71 21.01 6.22 -13.81
N ALA A 72 21.56 6.30 -15.01
CA ALA A 72 21.63 5.18 -15.93
C ALA A 72 22.91 4.39 -15.66
N CYS A 73 22.76 3.13 -15.23
CA CYS A 73 23.84 2.14 -15.27
C CYS A 73 24.25 1.91 -16.72
N SER A 74 25.42 2.42 -17.11
CA SER A 74 26.09 2.05 -18.36
C SER A 74 27.07 0.92 -18.08
N ALA A 75 26.70 -0.30 -18.46
CA ALA A 75 27.61 -1.41 -18.62
C ALA A 75 27.31 -2.04 -19.99
N CYS A 76 28.12 -1.67 -20.99
CA CYS A 76 28.51 -2.44 -22.17
C CYS A 76 29.03 -1.50 -23.26
N SER A 77 30.34 -1.29 -23.29
CA SER A 77 31.06 -0.98 -24.53
C SER A 77 32.54 -1.25 -24.31
N ASN A 78 32.97 -2.42 -24.81
CA ASN A 78 34.36 -2.66 -25.17
C ASN A 78 34.72 -1.66 -26.27
N ASP A 79 35.64 -0.74 -26.00
CA ASP A 79 36.40 -0.16 -27.09
C ASP A 79 37.83 0.17 -26.63
N ARG A 80 38.78 -0.31 -27.45
CA ARG A 80 40.21 -0.14 -27.26
C ARG A 80 40.60 1.26 -27.75
N GLY A 81 41.23 2.06 -26.91
CA GLY A 81 41.82 3.35 -27.30
C GLY A 81 42.77 3.89 -26.24
N PRO A 82 43.83 4.64 -26.62
CA PRO A 82 45.11 4.62 -25.94
C PRO A 82 45.23 5.59 -24.75
N GLU A 83 46.19 5.25 -23.89
CA GLU A 83 46.62 5.96 -22.67
C GLU A 83 46.73 7.49 -22.79
N PRO A 84 46.38 8.20 -21.71
CA PRO A 84 47.04 9.44 -21.35
C PRO A 84 47.86 9.27 -20.06
N ARG A 85 49.13 9.66 -20.19
CA ARG A 85 50.14 9.81 -19.13
C ARG A 85 49.59 10.57 -17.92
N LEU A 86 49.56 9.92 -16.76
CA LEU A 86 49.45 10.60 -15.47
C LEU A 86 50.82 10.78 -14.84
N ARG A 87 51.10 12.03 -14.47
CA ARG A 87 52.31 12.48 -13.80
C ARG A 87 52.41 11.86 -12.41
N SER A 88 53.59 11.33 -12.15
CA SER A 88 54.13 10.90 -10.86
C SER A 88 54.10 12.02 -9.82
N GLY A 89 53.74 11.64 -8.58
CA GLY A 89 53.80 12.48 -7.39
C GLY A 89 53.56 11.68 -6.12
N CYS A 90 54.32 10.59 -5.92
CA CYS A 90 54.35 9.86 -4.65
C CYS A 90 55.65 10.18 -3.90
N ILE A 91 55.51 10.57 -2.64
CA ILE A 91 56.57 10.78 -1.65
C ILE A 91 57.04 9.40 -1.17
N PRO A 92 58.35 9.11 -1.09
CA PRO A 92 58.83 7.86 -0.53
C PRO A 92 58.89 7.95 0.99
N ALA A 93 58.30 6.97 1.68
CA ALA A 93 58.66 6.63 3.04
C ALA A 93 59.66 5.48 3.00
N SER A 94 60.80 5.73 3.65
CA SER A 94 61.99 4.88 3.69
C SER A 94 61.75 3.54 4.38
N SER A 95 62.46 2.56 3.84
CA SER A 95 62.61 1.17 4.23
C SER A 95 63.30 0.91 5.58
N SER A 96 62.86 -0.15 6.25
CA SER A 96 63.69 -1.17 6.92
C SER A 96 62.71 -2.29 7.31
N GLY A 97 62.70 -3.50 6.72
CA GLY A 97 63.81 -4.40 6.45
C GLY A 97 63.79 -5.48 7.54
N LEU A 98 63.29 -6.68 7.23
CA LEU A 98 63.76 -7.99 7.70
C LEU A 98 62.95 -9.13 7.06
N ASP A 99 63.69 -10.12 6.58
CA ASP A 99 63.29 -11.23 5.71
C ASP A 99 62.49 -12.34 6.43
N GLY A 100 61.54 -12.93 5.72
CA GLY A 100 60.89 -14.20 6.08
C GLY A 100 60.06 -14.76 4.92
N PRO A 101 60.20 -16.05 4.53
CA PRO A 101 59.49 -16.60 3.39
C PRO A 101 58.15 -17.26 3.75
N SER A 102 57.22 -17.15 2.80
CA SER A 102 56.05 -17.99 2.50
C SER A 102 54.81 -17.99 3.42
N ASP A 103 53.78 -17.41 2.82
CA ASP A 103 52.47 -17.99 2.51
C ASP A 103 51.32 -17.94 3.52
N ASP A 104 50.21 -17.38 3.00
CA ASP A 104 48.84 -17.35 3.48
C ASP A 104 48.49 -16.46 4.68
N VAL A 105 48.56 -15.14 4.45
CA VAL A 105 47.78 -14.16 5.22
C VAL A 105 46.74 -13.52 4.31
N ALA A 106 45.48 -13.87 4.56
CA ALA A 106 44.31 -13.28 3.92
C ALA A 106 44.28 -11.76 4.13
N ALA A 107 44.29 -11.02 3.02
CA ALA A 107 44.11 -9.57 3.02
C ALA A 107 42.72 -9.20 3.59
N PRO A 108 42.61 -8.24 4.51
CA PRO A 108 41.31 -7.70 4.88
C PRO A 108 40.75 -6.87 3.72
N ASN A 109 39.63 -7.35 3.16
CA ASN A 109 38.84 -6.66 2.15
C ASN A 109 38.23 -5.37 2.72
N LEU A 110 39.01 -4.28 2.77
CA LEU A 110 38.55 -2.93 3.14
C LEU A 110 37.91 -2.20 1.94
N ARG A 111 37.01 -2.87 1.20
CA ARG A 111 36.24 -2.29 0.08
C ARG A 111 34.72 -2.38 0.24
N GLY A 112 34.23 -2.48 1.48
CA GLY A 112 32.80 -2.56 1.75
C GLY A 112 32.39 -1.75 2.98
N CYS A 113 32.50 -0.43 2.97
CA CYS A 113 31.94 0.39 4.06
C CYS A 113 31.52 1.82 3.70
N VAL A 114 31.39 2.20 2.42
CA VAL A 114 30.96 3.57 2.06
C VAL A 114 29.62 3.62 1.33
N CYS A 115 29.07 2.50 0.82
CA CYS A 115 27.71 2.51 0.25
C CYS A 115 26.58 2.44 1.29
N ALA A 116 26.82 1.92 2.50
CA ALA A 116 25.77 1.74 3.50
C ALA A 116 25.30 3.05 4.17
N ILE A 117 26.12 4.10 4.16
CA ILE A 117 25.79 5.37 4.83
C ILE A 117 24.89 6.24 3.95
N LEU A 118 25.00 6.15 2.61
CA LEU A 118 24.17 6.93 1.69
C LEU A 118 22.81 6.28 1.36
N GLU A 119 22.65 4.96 1.59
CA GLU A 119 21.35 4.29 1.41
C GLU A 119 20.38 4.54 2.58
N GLY A 120 20.89 4.83 3.79
CA GLY A 120 20.06 5.10 4.97
C GLY A 120 19.34 6.46 4.96
N GLU A 121 20.02 7.52 4.50
CA GLU A 121 19.44 8.87 4.44
C GLU A 121 18.54 9.08 3.21
N PHE A 122 18.81 8.41 2.09
CA PHE A 122 17.97 8.56 0.89
C PHE A 122 16.65 7.78 0.99
N MET A 123 16.60 6.69 1.78
CA MET A 123 15.39 5.89 2.00
C MET A 123 14.43 6.51 3.03
N THR A 124 14.92 7.29 3.98
CA THR A 124 14.09 7.86 5.06
C THR A 124 13.19 9.01 4.59
N ALA A 125 13.60 9.79 3.60
CA ALA A 125 12.77 10.85 3.02
C ALA A 125 11.62 10.31 2.14
N ILE A 126 11.78 9.13 1.54
CA ILE A 126 10.84 8.57 0.56
C ILE A 126 9.60 7.94 1.23
N HIS A 127 9.66 7.69 2.54
CA HIS A 127 8.59 6.94 3.24
C HIS A 127 7.72 7.79 4.17
N ARG A 128 7.87 9.11 4.22
CA ARG A 128 6.91 9.92 4.98
C ARG A 128 5.61 10.10 4.20
N LEU A 129 4.50 9.75 4.85
CA LEU A 129 3.17 9.97 4.28
C LEU A 129 2.91 11.47 4.10
N ALA A 130 2.49 11.85 2.91
CA ALA A 130 2.11 13.20 2.56
C ALA A 130 0.58 13.33 2.46
N MET A 131 0.06 14.55 2.67
CA MET A 131 -1.33 14.84 2.29
C MET A 131 -1.50 14.54 0.81
N ALA A 132 -2.51 13.76 0.49
CA ALA A 132 -2.89 13.56 -0.90
C ALA A 132 -3.91 14.61 -1.30
N PRO A 133 -3.54 15.60 -2.13
CA PRO A 133 -4.53 16.52 -2.65
C PRO A 133 -5.54 15.74 -3.49
N LEU A 134 -6.83 15.99 -3.25
CA LEU A 134 -7.86 15.55 -4.19
C LEU A 134 -7.62 16.27 -5.52
N THR A 135 -7.36 15.50 -6.58
CA THR A 135 -7.28 16.10 -7.92
C THR A 135 -8.62 16.76 -8.24
N SER A 136 -8.59 17.83 -9.05
CA SER A 136 -9.81 18.52 -9.46
C SER A 136 -10.87 17.57 -10.02
N LYS A 137 -10.46 16.52 -10.74
CA LYS A 137 -11.34 15.49 -11.30
C LYS A 137 -11.98 14.61 -10.21
N SER A 138 -11.20 14.11 -9.26
CA SER A 138 -11.71 13.34 -8.12
C SER A 138 -12.64 14.20 -7.26
N ALA A 139 -12.24 15.44 -6.96
CA ALA A 139 -13.06 16.40 -6.23
C ALA A 139 -14.41 16.67 -6.91
N ARG A 140 -14.47 16.74 -8.26
CA ARG A 140 -15.75 16.91 -8.97
C ARG A 140 -16.75 15.80 -8.67
N ARG A 141 -16.26 14.57 -8.51
CA ARG A 141 -17.07 13.38 -8.27
C ARG A 141 -17.70 13.36 -6.88
N TRP A 142 -17.06 14.03 -5.92
CA TRP A 142 -17.44 14.05 -4.50
C TRP A 142 -18.04 15.39 -4.05
N ARG A 143 -18.40 16.29 -4.98
CA ARG A 143 -18.78 17.69 -4.67
C ARG A 143 -19.90 17.86 -3.63
N SER A 144 -20.81 16.89 -3.54
CA SER A 144 -21.95 16.94 -2.62
C SER A 144 -21.71 16.17 -1.31
N VAL A 145 -20.55 15.53 -1.14
CA VAL A 145 -20.31 14.61 -0.03
C VAL A 145 -19.04 15.02 0.71
N ASP A 146 -19.18 15.31 2.00
CA ASP A 146 -18.02 15.37 2.90
C ASP A 146 -17.43 13.96 3.00
N LEU A 147 -16.26 13.77 2.37
CA LEU A 147 -15.59 12.49 2.29
C LEU A 147 -15.10 11.96 3.65
N LEU A 148 -14.72 12.85 4.57
CA LEU A 148 -14.29 12.44 5.90
C LEU A 148 -15.49 11.97 6.72
N GLU A 149 -16.62 12.66 6.60
CA GLU A 149 -17.85 12.23 7.27
C GLU A 149 -18.43 10.96 6.64
N ALA A 150 -18.38 10.84 5.31
CA ALA A 150 -18.72 9.60 4.61
C ALA A 150 -17.85 8.42 5.06
N SER A 151 -16.54 8.62 5.22
CA SER A 151 -15.64 7.57 5.67
C SER A 151 -15.96 7.15 7.11
N ARG A 152 -16.26 8.08 8.02
CA ARG A 152 -16.72 7.77 9.39
C ARG A 152 -18.01 6.95 9.43
N ARG A 153 -18.99 7.30 8.59
CA ARG A 153 -20.23 6.52 8.43
C ARG A 153 -19.93 5.10 7.93
N VAL A 154 -19.00 4.94 6.99
CA VAL A 154 -18.56 3.63 6.50
C VAL A 154 -17.79 2.83 7.56
N VAL A 155 -16.94 3.48 8.36
CA VAL A 155 -16.26 2.83 9.49
C VAL A 155 -17.31 2.23 10.42
N SER A 156 -18.31 3.00 10.82
CA SER A 156 -19.35 2.56 11.76
C SER A 156 -20.26 1.46 11.18
N GLY A 157 -20.65 1.57 9.90
CA GLY A 157 -21.62 0.67 9.27
C GLY A 157 -21.04 -0.58 8.61
N VAL A 158 -19.75 -0.57 8.27
CA VAL A 158 -19.12 -1.63 7.45
C VAL A 158 -17.92 -2.26 8.14
N ILE A 159 -17.00 -1.44 8.68
CA ILE A 159 -15.77 -1.94 9.31
C ILE A 159 -16.03 -2.35 10.76
N GLY A 160 -16.88 -1.60 11.48
CA GLY A 160 -17.32 -1.86 12.85
C GLY A 160 -16.50 -1.16 13.92
N VAL A 161 -15.16 -1.14 13.78
CA VAL A 161 -14.26 -0.54 14.77
C VAL A 161 -13.22 0.37 14.13
N GLY A 162 -12.73 1.33 14.91
CA GLY A 162 -11.62 2.21 14.55
C GLY A 162 -12.03 3.64 14.21
N ALA A 163 -11.05 4.43 13.80
CA ALA A 163 -11.16 5.82 13.39
C ALA A 163 -10.55 5.99 12.00
N ALA A 164 -11.24 6.72 11.12
CA ALA A 164 -10.70 7.11 9.82
C ALA A 164 -9.71 8.27 10.00
N LEU A 165 -8.45 8.07 9.61
CA LEU A 165 -7.45 9.12 9.51
C LEU A 165 -7.68 9.96 8.24
N PRO A 166 -7.22 11.22 8.19
CA PRO A 166 -7.37 12.07 7.02
C PRO A 166 -6.86 11.44 5.73
N LEU A 167 -7.49 11.83 4.62
CA LEU A 167 -7.18 11.33 3.28
C LEU A 167 -5.68 11.45 2.98
N THR A 168 -5.06 10.33 2.63
CA THR A 168 -3.63 10.26 2.35
C THR A 168 -3.36 9.31 1.17
N ARG A 169 -2.13 9.38 0.63
CA ARG A 169 -1.64 8.40 -0.33
C ARG A 169 -0.76 7.42 0.43
N PHE A 170 -1.26 6.20 0.59
CA PHE A 170 -0.63 5.17 1.40
C PHE A 170 -0.33 3.94 0.54
N ALA A 171 0.95 3.54 0.48
CA ALA A 171 1.44 2.46 -0.39
C ALA A 171 0.89 2.53 -1.83
N GLY A 172 0.80 3.76 -2.38
CA GLY A 172 0.30 4.03 -3.72
C GLY A 172 -1.22 4.26 -3.83
N ALA A 173 -2.00 3.82 -2.85
CA ALA A 173 -3.46 3.95 -2.84
C ALA A 173 -3.93 5.31 -2.29
N LEU A 174 -4.97 5.90 -2.90
CA LEU A 174 -5.61 7.11 -2.40
C LEU A 174 -6.82 6.77 -1.52
N GLY A 175 -6.75 7.02 -0.21
CA GLY A 175 -7.83 6.67 0.69
C GLY A 175 -7.68 7.15 2.14
N PHE A 176 -8.66 6.79 2.94
CA PHE A 176 -8.70 6.98 4.39
C PHE A 176 -8.21 5.71 5.07
N PRO A 177 -7.02 5.69 5.70
CA PRO A 177 -6.62 4.62 6.58
C PRO A 177 -7.57 4.56 7.77
N VAL A 178 -7.95 3.36 8.18
CA VAL A 178 -8.79 3.13 9.36
C VAL A 178 -7.94 2.41 10.39
N VAL A 179 -7.85 3.02 11.56
CA VAL A 179 -6.97 2.56 12.63
C VAL A 179 -7.75 2.35 13.93
N GLU A 180 -7.35 1.34 14.69
CA GLU A 180 -7.78 1.15 16.07
C GLU A 180 -6.71 1.70 17.01
N TRP A 181 -7.09 2.61 17.90
CA TRP A 181 -6.17 3.20 18.87
C TRP A 181 -5.94 2.26 20.04
N ARG A 182 -4.66 1.98 20.32
CA ARG A 182 -4.26 1.22 21.51
C ARG A 182 -4.03 2.19 22.65
N TRP A 183 -5.09 2.49 23.40
CA TRP A 183 -5.11 3.55 24.40
C TRP A 183 -3.96 3.48 25.42
N GLU A 184 -3.67 2.30 25.94
CA GLU A 184 -2.55 2.09 26.88
C GLU A 184 -1.20 2.42 26.23
N SER A 185 -0.96 1.91 25.03
CA SER A 185 0.25 2.21 24.26
C SER A 185 0.36 3.70 23.92
N LEU A 186 -0.75 4.33 23.53
CA LEU A 186 -0.80 5.76 23.20
C LEU A 186 -0.46 6.60 24.43
N ALA A 187 -0.95 6.24 25.62
CA ALA A 187 -0.60 6.90 26.87
C ALA A 187 0.89 6.75 27.21
N ILE A 188 1.46 5.54 27.07
CA ILE A 188 2.90 5.29 27.23
C ILE A 188 3.71 6.19 26.29
N ARG A 189 3.35 6.18 24.99
CA ARG A 189 4.03 6.94 23.94
C ARG A 189 3.94 8.45 24.17
N SER A 190 2.79 8.95 24.63
CA SER A 190 2.56 10.38 24.91
C SER A 190 3.38 10.87 26.10
N ASN A 191 3.55 10.04 27.14
CA ASN A 191 4.29 10.41 28.34
C ASN A 191 5.82 10.36 28.17
N GLN A 192 6.32 9.47 27.31
CA GLN A 192 7.75 9.22 27.16
C GLN A 192 8.38 9.95 25.96
N ALA A 193 7.61 10.79 25.25
CA ALA A 193 8.05 11.57 24.11
C ALA A 193 8.80 10.73 23.04
N PHE A 194 8.35 9.49 22.82
CA PHE A 194 9.02 8.63 21.85
C PHE A 194 8.77 9.10 20.41
N GLU A 195 9.83 9.10 19.62
CA GLU A 195 9.75 9.32 18.18
C GLU A 195 9.09 8.14 17.47
N CYS A 196 8.42 8.42 16.36
CA CYS A 196 7.90 7.39 15.45
C CYS A 196 9.05 6.62 14.80
N LEU A 197 8.91 5.30 14.72
CA LEU A 197 9.91 4.43 14.10
C LEU A 197 9.75 4.46 12.57
N LEU A 198 10.25 5.52 11.94
CA LEU A 198 10.13 5.75 10.49
C LEU A 198 11.24 5.08 9.66
N ASN A 199 11.95 4.12 10.25
CA ASN A 199 12.94 3.29 9.56
C ASN A 199 12.67 1.81 9.84
N PRO A 200 12.51 0.94 8.82
CA PRO A 200 12.29 -0.49 9.02
C PRO A 200 13.39 -1.20 9.83
N VAL A 201 14.63 -0.69 9.77
CA VAL A 201 15.75 -1.22 10.58
C VAL A 201 15.49 -0.96 12.07
N GLN A 202 15.09 0.26 12.44
CA GLN A 202 14.74 0.60 13.83
C GLN A 202 13.55 -0.24 14.32
N VAL A 203 12.55 -0.46 13.47
CA VAL A 203 11.41 -1.34 13.80
C VAL A 203 11.88 -2.76 14.07
N ARG A 204 12.76 -3.31 13.23
CA ARG A 204 13.34 -4.63 13.45
C ARG A 204 14.12 -4.70 14.75
N ASP A 205 14.92 -3.69 15.06
CA ASP A 205 15.75 -3.67 16.26
C ASP A 205 14.88 -3.58 17.53
N VAL A 206 13.80 -2.77 17.52
CA VAL A 206 12.79 -2.73 18.59
C VAL A 206 12.09 -4.08 18.75
N LEU A 207 11.73 -4.75 17.66
CA LEU A 207 11.05 -6.05 17.71
C LEU A 207 11.99 -7.19 18.15
N ALA A 208 13.30 -7.04 17.97
CA ALA A 208 14.30 -8.02 18.40
C ALA A 208 14.60 -7.95 19.91
N ASP A 209 14.37 -6.81 20.56
CA ASP A 209 14.54 -6.62 22.00
C ASP A 209 13.16 -6.54 22.70
N PRO A 210 12.76 -7.58 23.47
CA PRO A 210 11.50 -7.57 24.21
C PRO A 210 11.34 -6.39 25.18
N ALA A 211 12.42 -5.97 25.84
CA ALA A 211 12.36 -4.84 26.78
C ALA A 211 12.09 -3.53 26.04
N TRP A 212 12.72 -3.35 24.87
CA TRP A 212 12.47 -2.18 24.03
C TRP A 212 11.09 -2.21 23.37
N SER A 213 10.62 -3.38 22.92
CA SER A 213 9.27 -3.54 22.38
C SER A 213 8.18 -3.16 23.41
N MET A 214 8.40 -3.51 24.68
CA MET A 214 7.51 -3.13 25.78
C MET A 214 7.55 -1.63 26.11
N SER A 215 8.72 -0.99 26.01
CA SER A 215 8.82 0.46 26.23
C SER A 215 8.31 1.27 25.04
N CYS A 216 8.37 0.71 23.84
CA CYS A 216 7.91 1.33 22.59
C CYS A 216 6.78 0.52 21.93
N PRO A 217 5.60 0.37 22.58
CA PRO A 217 4.48 -0.38 22.02
C PRO A 217 3.82 0.37 20.85
N PRO A 218 3.11 -0.30 19.93
CA PRO A 218 2.45 0.36 18.83
C PRO A 218 1.29 1.18 19.36
N ALA A 219 1.18 2.46 18.97
CA ALA A 219 0.11 3.35 19.43
C ALA A 219 -1.24 3.05 18.76
N LEU A 220 -1.22 2.41 17.59
CA LEU A 220 -2.40 2.06 16.81
C LEU A 220 -2.20 0.73 16.09
N SER A 221 -3.30 0.16 15.60
CA SER A 221 -3.29 -0.93 14.63
C SER A 221 -4.13 -0.60 13.42
N VAL A 222 -3.68 -1.03 12.25
CA VAL A 222 -4.44 -0.86 11.01
C VAL A 222 -5.56 -1.88 10.97
N VAL A 223 -6.80 -1.41 10.86
CA VAL A 223 -7.99 -2.29 10.72
C VAL A 223 -8.53 -2.29 9.30
N GLY A 224 -8.28 -1.22 8.53
CA GLY A 224 -8.65 -1.20 7.13
C GLY A 224 -8.31 0.07 6.37
N PHE A 225 -8.83 0.16 5.15
CA PHE A 225 -8.62 1.28 4.23
C PHE A 225 -9.89 1.54 3.43
N ILE A 226 -10.24 2.81 3.26
CA ILE A 226 -11.35 3.27 2.43
C ILE A 226 -10.80 4.04 1.24
N GLY A 227 -10.75 3.40 0.07
CA GLY A 227 -10.31 4.01 -1.18
C GLY A 227 -11.39 4.89 -1.80
N VAL A 228 -11.00 6.04 -2.34
CA VAL A 228 -11.93 7.02 -2.96
C VAL A 228 -11.66 7.29 -4.44
N ALA A 229 -10.70 6.58 -5.02
CA ALA A 229 -10.42 6.62 -6.44
C ALA A 229 -11.59 6.00 -7.26
N PRO A 230 -11.64 6.19 -8.58
CA PRO A 230 -12.57 5.45 -9.43
C PRO A 230 -12.44 3.95 -9.23
N LEU A 231 -13.55 3.20 -9.21
CA LEU A 231 -13.56 1.76 -8.94
C LEU A 231 -12.51 0.97 -9.74
N ARG A 232 -12.31 1.32 -11.02
CA ARG A 232 -11.27 0.69 -11.84
C ARG A 232 -9.85 0.87 -11.28
N GLU A 233 -9.53 2.06 -10.78
CA GLU A 233 -8.24 2.41 -10.18
C GLU A 233 -8.15 1.84 -8.75
N SER A 234 -9.20 2.02 -7.94
CA SER A 234 -9.29 1.50 -6.57
C SER A 234 -9.06 -0.01 -6.48
N ARG A 235 -9.49 -0.78 -7.48
CA ARG A 235 -9.26 -2.22 -7.51
C ARG A 235 -7.77 -2.56 -7.37
N ALA A 236 -6.94 -1.97 -8.23
CA ALA A 236 -5.50 -2.21 -8.23
C ALA A 236 -4.83 -1.63 -6.97
N GLU A 237 -5.22 -0.42 -6.60
CA GLU A 237 -4.67 0.27 -5.43
C GLU A 237 -4.96 -0.47 -4.11
N LEU A 238 -6.18 -0.95 -3.91
CA LEU A 238 -6.59 -1.63 -2.68
C LEU A 238 -6.12 -3.09 -2.61
N ALA A 239 -5.72 -3.70 -3.73
CA ALA A 239 -5.28 -5.10 -3.75
C ALA A 239 -4.06 -5.32 -2.86
N GLY A 240 -3.09 -4.40 -2.89
CA GLY A 240 -1.88 -4.48 -2.05
C GLY A 240 -2.16 -4.30 -0.56
N LEU A 241 -3.23 -3.57 -0.21
CA LEU A 241 -3.60 -3.24 1.16
C LEU A 241 -4.38 -4.36 1.87
N ARG A 242 -4.83 -5.40 1.13
CA ARG A 242 -5.50 -6.58 1.70
C ARG A 242 -4.65 -7.35 2.71
N SER A 243 -3.33 -7.19 2.64
CA SER A 243 -2.35 -7.78 3.55
C SER A 243 -2.34 -7.15 4.94
N MET A 244 -2.94 -5.96 5.09
CA MET A 244 -2.90 -5.16 6.30
C MET A 244 -4.26 -5.03 7.00
N GLY A 245 -5.37 -5.11 6.26
CA GLY A 245 -6.70 -4.99 6.86
C GLY A 245 -7.83 -5.13 5.86
N ARG A 246 -9.03 -4.78 6.32
CA ARG A 246 -10.23 -4.73 5.46
C ARG A 246 -10.11 -3.60 4.45
N THR A 247 -10.54 -3.81 3.22
CA THR A 247 -10.52 -2.77 2.19
C THR A 247 -11.94 -2.47 1.72
N VAL A 248 -12.22 -1.18 1.52
CA VAL A 248 -13.51 -0.67 1.07
C VAL A 248 -13.28 0.29 -0.08
N ALA A 249 -13.92 0.08 -1.22
CA ALA A 249 -13.98 1.04 -2.31
C ALA A 249 -15.25 1.88 -2.18
N LEU A 250 -15.06 3.18 -1.98
CA LEU A 250 -16.14 4.15 -1.88
C LEU A 250 -16.53 4.65 -3.27
N THR A 251 -17.82 4.70 -3.56
CA THR A 251 -18.34 5.33 -4.79
C THR A 251 -19.40 6.36 -4.43
N PRO A 252 -19.39 7.55 -5.08
CA PRO A 252 -20.47 8.50 -4.91
C PRO A 252 -21.68 7.95 -5.65
N GLY A 253 -22.73 7.71 -4.89
CA GLY A 253 -24.05 7.43 -5.41
C GLY A 253 -24.29 6.15 -6.18
N ARG A 254 -25.55 6.01 -6.60
CA ARG A 254 -26.08 4.82 -7.30
C ARG A 254 -25.93 4.93 -8.81
N SER A 255 -24.76 5.37 -9.28
CA SER A 255 -24.43 5.19 -10.70
C SER A 255 -24.47 3.70 -11.03
N ALA A 256 -24.99 3.34 -12.21
CA ALA A 256 -25.02 1.94 -12.64
C ALA A 256 -23.58 1.40 -12.73
N ILE A 257 -23.18 0.61 -11.74
CA ILE A 257 -21.88 -0.06 -11.73
C ILE A 257 -22.05 -1.39 -12.45
N PRO A 258 -21.22 -1.71 -13.45
CA PRO A 258 -21.31 -2.97 -14.16
C PRO A 258 -21.22 -4.16 -13.19
N PRO A 259 -22.10 -5.18 -13.29
CA PRO A 259 -22.06 -6.35 -12.41
C PRO A 259 -20.71 -7.06 -12.39
N LEU A 260 -20.01 -7.10 -13.53
CA LEU A 260 -18.66 -7.67 -13.63
C LEU A 260 -17.65 -6.92 -12.75
N THR A 261 -17.77 -5.60 -12.65
CA THR A 261 -16.92 -4.80 -11.74
C THR A 261 -17.19 -5.16 -10.29
N LEU A 262 -18.45 -5.34 -9.88
CA LEU A 262 -18.77 -5.76 -8.51
C LEU A 262 -18.23 -7.16 -8.21
N ALA A 263 -18.39 -8.11 -9.14
CA ALA A 263 -17.84 -9.46 -9.01
C ALA A 263 -16.30 -9.47 -8.89
N ASP A 264 -15.62 -8.58 -9.62
CA ASP A 264 -14.16 -8.42 -9.53
C ASP A 264 -13.71 -7.96 -8.13
N PHE A 265 -14.46 -7.06 -7.50
CA PHE A 265 -14.20 -6.59 -6.13
C PHE A 265 -14.49 -7.68 -5.09
N ASP A 266 -15.57 -8.44 -5.30
CA ASP A 266 -15.93 -9.59 -4.46
C ASP A 266 -14.84 -10.67 -4.49
N LEU A 267 -14.36 -11.04 -5.68
CA LEU A 267 -13.26 -11.99 -5.85
C LEU A 267 -11.95 -11.51 -5.20
N GLN A 268 -11.73 -10.19 -5.16
CA GLN A 268 -10.59 -9.59 -4.46
C GLN A 268 -10.78 -9.56 -2.93
N GLY A 269 -11.99 -9.73 -2.44
CA GLY A 269 -12.35 -9.60 -1.03
C GLY A 269 -12.45 -8.15 -0.56
N THR A 270 -12.70 -7.21 -1.47
CA THR A 270 -12.83 -5.77 -1.17
C THR A 270 -14.30 -5.36 -1.21
N ALA A 271 -14.77 -4.70 -0.15
CA ALA A 271 -16.14 -4.21 -0.09
C ALA A 271 -16.33 -3.05 -1.09
N VAL A 272 -17.53 -2.92 -1.66
CA VAL A 272 -17.91 -1.77 -2.48
C VAL A 272 -19.10 -1.10 -1.82
N VAL A 273 -18.96 0.19 -1.51
CA VAL A 273 -19.94 0.94 -0.74
C VAL A 273 -20.29 2.22 -1.46
N SER A 274 -21.59 2.41 -1.69
CA SER A 274 -22.13 3.65 -2.22
C SER A 274 -22.51 4.57 -1.06
N VAL A 275 -22.10 5.84 -1.14
CA VAL A 275 -22.48 6.87 -0.17
C VAL A 275 -23.09 8.06 -0.89
N GLU A 276 -24.36 8.30 -0.59
CA GLU A 276 -25.11 9.53 -0.83
C GLU A 276 -25.64 10.00 0.54
N ASP A 277 -26.94 9.88 0.78
CA ASP A 277 -27.57 10.16 2.08
C ASP A 277 -27.34 9.00 3.06
N GLU A 278 -27.38 7.77 2.55
CA GLU A 278 -27.18 6.53 3.30
C GLU A 278 -25.95 5.77 2.82
N VAL A 279 -25.46 4.88 3.68
CA VAL A 279 -24.39 3.93 3.35
C VAL A 279 -25.04 2.66 2.81
N VAL A 280 -24.81 2.37 1.51
CA VAL A 280 -25.34 1.18 0.86
C VAL A 280 -24.20 0.25 0.48
N ILE A 281 -24.20 -0.95 1.04
CA ILE A 281 -23.21 -2.00 0.71
C ILE A 281 -23.64 -2.67 -0.60
N LEU A 282 -22.83 -2.51 -1.64
CA LEU A 282 -23.03 -3.15 -2.94
C LEU A 282 -22.32 -4.50 -3.02
N VAL A 283 -21.17 -4.62 -2.34
CA VAL A 283 -20.38 -5.85 -2.17
C VAL A 283 -19.85 -5.86 -0.74
N GLY A 284 -20.02 -6.97 -0.03
CA GLY A 284 -19.60 -7.10 1.37
C GLY A 284 -18.09 -7.18 1.58
N GLY A 285 -17.39 -7.85 0.66
CA GLY A 285 -15.97 -8.16 0.78
C GLY A 285 -15.65 -9.04 2.00
N ASP A 286 -14.36 -9.27 2.23
CA ASP A 286 -13.91 -10.01 3.40
C ASP A 286 -13.93 -9.11 4.65
N PRO A 287 -14.11 -9.68 5.86
CA PRO A 287 -14.15 -8.89 7.09
C PRO A 287 -12.78 -8.37 7.57
N GLY A 288 -11.67 -8.88 7.04
CA GLY A 288 -10.32 -8.54 7.52
C GLY A 288 -9.24 -8.87 6.50
N VAL A 289 -8.02 -9.14 6.98
CA VAL A 289 -6.88 -9.54 6.14
C VAL A 289 -7.23 -10.82 5.37
N ARG A 290 -6.85 -10.87 4.08
CA ARG A 290 -7.04 -12.09 3.29
C ARG A 290 -6.06 -13.15 3.79
N LYS A 291 -6.61 -14.31 4.18
CA LYS A 291 -5.81 -15.44 4.67
C LYS A 291 -4.68 -15.80 3.70
N GLY A 292 -3.46 -15.93 4.22
CA GLY A 292 -2.26 -16.26 3.45
C GLY A 292 -1.63 -15.06 2.72
N THR A 293 -2.12 -13.84 2.96
CA THR A 293 -1.52 -12.60 2.43
C THR A 293 -1.04 -11.68 3.53
N GLU A 294 -0.97 -12.16 4.76
CA GLU A 294 -0.56 -11.39 5.93
C GLU A 294 0.81 -10.75 5.72
N MET A 295 0.91 -9.47 6.03
CA MET A 295 2.17 -8.74 5.98
C MET A 295 3.14 -9.23 7.08
N SER A 296 4.45 -9.11 6.83
CA SER A 296 5.42 -9.37 7.90
C SER A 296 5.24 -8.39 9.06
N ILE A 297 5.47 -8.84 10.29
CA ILE A 297 5.31 -8.02 11.49
C ILE A 297 6.16 -6.74 11.47
N VAL A 298 7.35 -6.79 10.85
CA VAL A 298 8.24 -5.62 10.68
C VAL A 298 7.58 -4.58 9.78
N TRP A 299 7.08 -4.97 8.60
CA TRP A 299 6.43 -4.03 7.68
C TRP A 299 5.09 -3.54 8.20
N GLN A 300 4.30 -4.41 8.83
CA GLN A 300 3.06 -4.01 9.50
C GLN A 300 3.35 -2.94 10.55
N ARG A 301 4.30 -3.19 11.46
CA ARG A 301 4.65 -2.23 12.50
C ARG A 301 5.20 -0.92 11.92
N PHE A 302 6.05 -0.99 10.91
CA PHE A 302 6.56 0.19 10.22
C PHE A 302 5.44 1.06 9.63
N TYR A 303 4.43 0.45 9.02
CA TYR A 303 3.29 1.18 8.48
C TYR A 303 2.37 1.74 9.58
N GLU A 304 2.17 1.01 10.68
CA GLU A 304 1.47 1.53 11.86
C GLU A 304 2.17 2.77 12.41
N GLU A 305 3.52 2.78 12.46
CA GLU A 305 4.33 3.92 12.89
C GLU A 305 4.23 5.12 11.94
N GLN A 306 4.21 4.88 10.62
CA GLN A 306 3.96 5.94 9.65
C GLN A 306 2.57 6.56 9.79
N LEU A 307 1.55 5.74 10.03
CA LEU A 307 0.18 6.23 10.26
C LEU A 307 0.06 6.96 11.60
N PHE A 308 0.83 6.55 12.60
CA PHE A 308 0.91 7.26 13.88
C PHE A 308 1.55 8.64 13.70
N ASP A 309 2.70 8.73 13.02
CA ASP A 309 3.33 10.00 12.63
C ASP A 309 2.35 10.89 11.84
N TRP A 310 1.62 10.29 10.89
CA TRP A 310 0.61 10.97 10.11
C TRP A 310 -0.50 11.58 10.98
N ALA A 311 -1.04 10.79 11.91
CA ALA A 311 -2.10 11.24 12.81
C ALA A 311 -1.62 12.38 13.72
N MET A 312 -0.37 12.34 14.19
CA MET A 312 0.22 13.44 14.96
C MET A 312 0.33 14.73 14.14
N ARG A 313 0.84 14.65 12.91
CA ARG A 313 1.03 15.83 12.04
C ARG A 313 -0.28 16.47 11.55
N THR A 314 -1.38 15.73 11.61
CA THR A 314 -2.69 16.17 11.14
C THR A 314 -3.67 16.40 12.29
N ASP A 315 -3.17 16.51 13.53
CA ASP A 315 -3.96 16.69 14.75
C ASP A 315 -5.15 15.71 14.84
N SER A 316 -4.95 14.49 14.34
CA SER A 316 -5.95 13.42 14.26
C SER A 316 -5.80 12.40 15.39
N LEU A 317 -4.97 12.70 16.39
CA LEU A 317 -4.91 11.92 17.61
C LEU A 317 -6.24 12.03 18.36
N PRO A 318 -6.71 10.95 19.00
CA PRO A 318 -7.87 11.05 19.86
C PRO A 318 -7.54 11.96 21.05
N ALA A 319 -8.52 12.76 21.47
CA ALA A 319 -8.38 13.58 22.67
C ALA A 319 -8.06 12.66 23.86
N LEU A 320 -6.91 12.85 24.51
CA LEU A 320 -6.53 12.03 25.67
C LEU A 320 -7.53 12.17 26.82
N SER A 321 -8.27 13.27 26.89
CA SER A 321 -9.38 13.45 27.84
C SER A 321 -10.57 12.52 27.57
N ALA A 322 -10.70 11.99 26.35
CA ALA A 322 -11.72 11.01 25.99
C ALA A 322 -11.25 9.56 26.24
N LEU A 323 -10.09 9.35 26.88
CA LEU A 323 -9.67 8.04 27.33
C LEU A 323 -10.80 7.44 28.17
N PRO A 324 -11.35 6.27 27.80
CA PRO A 324 -12.26 5.57 28.68
C PRO A 324 -11.51 5.39 29.99
N HIS A 325 -11.96 6.07 31.06
CA HIS A 325 -11.39 5.84 32.38
C HIS A 325 -11.43 4.34 32.59
N PRO A 326 -10.29 3.72 33.00
CA PRO A 326 -10.26 2.29 33.21
C PRO A 326 -11.44 2.00 34.12
N MET A 327 -12.48 1.39 33.55
CA MET A 327 -13.60 0.95 34.36
C MET A 327 -12.92 -0.04 35.27
N HIS A 328 -12.70 0.37 36.53
CA HIS A 328 -12.30 -0.53 37.58
C HIS A 328 -13.32 -1.65 37.47
N GLN A 329 -12.91 -2.76 36.86
CA GLN A 329 -13.71 -3.96 36.84
C GLN A 329 -13.73 -4.32 38.30
N GLY A 330 -14.78 -3.84 38.97
CA GLY A 330 -15.03 -4.07 40.37
C GLY A 330 -14.96 -5.57 40.47
N ASN A 331 -13.89 -6.03 41.12
CA ASN A 331 -13.69 -7.43 41.41
C ASN A 331 -14.75 -7.71 42.47
N SER A 332 -16.01 -7.87 42.04
CA SER A 332 -17.10 -8.36 42.85
C SER A 332 -16.79 -9.83 43.09
N GLY A 333 -15.79 -10.03 43.96
CA GLY A 333 -15.51 -11.27 44.64
C GLY A 333 -16.79 -11.60 45.39
N SER A 334 -17.60 -12.45 44.76
CA SER A 334 -18.63 -13.19 45.44
C SER A 334 -17.91 -14.10 46.43
N SER A 335 -17.74 -13.64 47.66
CA SER A 335 -17.37 -14.48 48.79
C SER A 335 -18.47 -15.53 48.96
N ILE A 336 -18.09 -16.81 48.86
CA ILE A 336 -18.88 -17.95 49.35
C ILE A 336 -18.21 -18.42 50.64
#